data_AF-A0A7Y5GY32-F1
#
_entry.id   AF-A0A7Y5GY32-F1
#
_cell.length_a   1.000
_cell.length_b   1.000
_cell.length_c   1.000
_cell.angle_alpha   90.00
_cell.angle_beta   90.00
_cell.angle_gamma   90.00
#
_symmetry.space_group_name_H-M   'P 1'
#
loop_
_entity.id
_entity.type
_entity.pdbx_description
1 polymer ?
#
loop_
_entity_poly.entity_id
_entity_poly.type
_entity_poly.pdbx_seq_one_letter_code
_entity_poly.pdbx_strand_id
1 'polypeptide(L)'
;MNLKDKLNTWLPTGGYQTETIFEVNSADSTSHRCSFVDANVVVHQNTPELRPNSRHDFNRTDSEQISWSIRQWTDGSRMWSFCDVPDSQPVPFLELCPWVTCETQNGTVYELPSTYPISFRHGNTLLADALLHPTVSLPTLTSDPRLAGFRTENAIFLDIEATGLSHGAGTYAFLIGLGEFGPNGDFLIRQLVLDDPGNEAAILSRLAEHLARFDYIVSFNGKSYDLSVLQNRMIMHRFYSPNDVELKLTPHLDLVHLYRSIWKRAFPDCRLQTLEKRVLNFVRQDDVPGELVPTLYFQYLHRMDARPLSPILDHNRYDVLSMAALVAKLLHTINNPDQLDHPEAAAGLAVLLTRRGDSRQALSVGMQAIDRSLSDTTQREIFKALVTCCKRLGDTAKLIEILERYCRIFPTDPEPWMQLGFCHERWTKDVEAAYRCTQQALHLLPSSSINEQATIERRLIRLQRKLGFS
;
A
#
# COMPACT_ATOMS: atom_id res chain seq x y z
N MET A 1 -10.95 25.20 -39.40
CA MET A 1 -9.97 25.58 -38.36
C MET A 1 -9.28 24.30 -37.91
N ASN A 2 -7.97 24.17 -38.12
CA ASN A 2 -7.21 22.94 -37.82
C ASN A 2 -7.19 22.72 -36.29
N LEU A 3 -7.20 21.47 -35.82
CA LEU A 3 -7.12 21.11 -34.40
C LEU A 3 -5.96 21.83 -33.67
N LYS A 4 -4.86 22.09 -34.41
CA LYS A 4 -3.70 22.87 -33.96
C LYS A 4 -4.04 24.32 -33.59
N ASP A 5 -4.95 24.96 -34.33
CA ASP A 5 -5.41 26.33 -34.07
C ASP A 5 -6.40 26.40 -32.90
N LYS A 6 -7.14 25.32 -32.64
CA LYS A 6 -8.04 25.20 -31.47
C LYS A 6 -7.28 24.88 -30.17
N LEU A 7 -6.10 24.26 -30.23
CA LEU A 7 -5.27 23.97 -29.06
C LEU A 7 -4.34 25.12 -28.66
N ASN A 8 -3.92 25.96 -29.61
CA ASN A 8 -3.12 27.16 -29.30
C ASN A 8 -3.89 28.26 -28.57
N THR A 9 -5.22 28.15 -28.44
CA THR A 9 -6.05 29.03 -27.61
C THR A 9 -6.21 28.55 -26.15
N TRP A 10 -5.67 27.37 -25.81
CA TRP A 10 -5.86 26.69 -24.51
C TRP A 10 -4.78 26.96 -23.45
N LEU A 11 -3.77 27.78 -23.72
CA LEU A 11 -2.72 28.11 -22.74
C LEU A 11 -2.69 29.61 -22.43
N PRO A 12 -2.66 30.04 -21.15
CA PRO A 12 -2.50 31.44 -20.81
C PRO A 12 -1.14 31.92 -21.30
N THR A 13 -1.11 33.06 -22.00
CA THR A 13 0.12 33.78 -22.31
C THR A 13 0.76 34.29 -21.02
N GLY A 14 1.55 33.44 -20.38
CA GLY A 14 2.30 33.73 -19.17
C GLY A 14 3.50 32.79 -19.04
N GLY A 15 4.66 33.25 -19.51
CA GLY A 15 5.98 32.79 -19.07
C GLY A 15 6.52 31.42 -19.54
N TYR A 16 5.68 30.50 -20.04
CA TYR A 16 6.14 29.17 -20.48
C TYR A 16 5.96 29.01 -22.00
N GLN A 17 7.06 28.92 -22.75
CA GLN A 17 7.01 28.45 -24.15
C GLN A 17 6.90 26.93 -24.13
N THR A 18 5.74 26.41 -24.51
CA THR A 18 5.52 24.99 -24.78
C THR A 18 5.59 24.78 -26.29
N GLU A 19 6.60 24.06 -26.78
CA GLU A 19 6.58 23.54 -28.15
C GLU A 19 5.88 22.19 -28.15
N THR A 20 4.70 22.12 -28.76
CA THR A 20 4.02 20.84 -29.01
C THR A 20 4.46 20.31 -30.37
N ILE A 21 5.34 19.32 -30.38
CA ILE A 21 5.78 18.64 -31.61
C ILE A 21 4.90 17.40 -31.80
N PHE A 22 4.08 17.40 -32.85
CA PHE A 22 3.33 16.23 -33.30
C PHE A 22 4.08 15.59 -34.47
N GLU A 23 4.66 14.41 -34.29
CA GLU A 23 5.14 13.60 -35.42
C GLU A 23 4.04 12.62 -35.85
N VAL A 24 3.54 12.79 -37.07
CA VAL A 24 2.60 11.85 -37.68
C VAL A 24 3.39 10.78 -38.41
N ASN A 25 3.55 9.60 -37.82
CA ASN A 25 4.13 8.46 -38.51
C ASN A 25 3.06 7.75 -39.35
N SER A 26 3.00 8.17 -40.63
CA SER A 26 2.19 7.62 -41.74
C SER A 26 0.67 7.86 -41.68
N ALA A 27 0.15 8.49 -42.74
CA ALA A 27 -1.27 8.60 -43.01
C ALA A 27 -1.63 7.62 -44.13
N ASP A 28 -2.42 6.59 -43.85
CA ASP A 28 -3.00 5.75 -44.89
C ASP A 28 -4.29 6.40 -45.39
N SER A 29 -4.29 6.83 -46.65
CA SER A 29 -5.25 7.79 -47.22
C SER A 29 -6.63 7.21 -47.58
N THR A 30 -6.99 6.02 -47.08
CA THR A 30 -8.21 5.32 -47.53
C THR A 30 -9.16 4.83 -46.43
N SER A 31 -8.95 5.18 -45.16
CA SER A 31 -9.94 4.91 -44.11
C SER A 31 -10.33 6.17 -43.35
N HIS A 32 -11.64 6.41 -43.16
CA HIS A 32 -12.17 7.46 -42.27
C HIS A 32 -11.99 7.11 -40.78
N ARG A 33 -10.87 6.48 -40.41
CA ARG A 33 -10.45 6.25 -39.02
C ARG A 33 -9.06 6.83 -38.84
N CYS A 34 -8.96 7.95 -38.13
CA CYS A 34 -7.67 8.41 -37.61
C CYS A 34 -7.27 7.50 -36.44
N SER A 35 -6.33 6.60 -36.67
CA SER A 35 -5.53 5.98 -35.61
C SER A 35 -4.41 6.95 -35.24
N PHE A 36 -4.47 7.53 -34.04
CA PHE A 36 -3.36 8.26 -33.44
C PHE A 36 -2.48 7.26 -32.69
N VAL A 37 -1.24 7.09 -33.12
CA VAL A 37 -0.23 6.31 -32.42
C VAL A 37 0.79 7.31 -31.88
N ASP A 38 0.92 7.36 -30.56
CA ASP A 38 1.87 8.13 -29.76
C ASP A 38 1.78 9.67 -29.85
N ALA A 39 1.35 10.30 -28.76
CA ALA A 39 1.54 11.72 -28.51
C ALA A 39 2.54 11.89 -27.36
N ASN A 40 3.75 12.38 -27.67
CA ASN A 40 4.75 12.76 -26.67
C ASN A 40 4.57 14.24 -26.31
N VAL A 41 4.28 14.55 -25.05
CA VAL A 41 4.26 15.93 -24.54
C VAL A 41 5.56 16.15 -23.75
N VAL A 42 6.39 17.09 -24.22
CA VAL A 42 7.64 17.50 -23.56
C VAL A 42 7.46 18.90 -22.99
N VAL A 43 7.73 19.08 -21.70
CA VAL A 43 7.65 20.40 -21.03
C VAL A 43 9.04 20.79 -20.56
N HIS A 44 9.55 21.94 -21.03
CA HIS A 44 10.81 22.50 -20.55
C HIS A 44 10.57 23.48 -19.38
N GLN A 45 11.25 23.26 -18.25
CA GLN A 45 11.32 24.26 -17.17
C GLN A 45 12.50 25.21 -17.40
N ASN A 46 12.25 26.50 -17.62
CA ASN A 46 13.30 27.52 -17.56
C ASN A 46 13.48 27.99 -16.11
N THR A 47 14.65 27.74 -15.53
CA THR A 47 15.09 28.40 -14.28
C THR A 47 15.56 29.83 -14.56
N PRO A 48 15.21 30.85 -13.75
CA PRO A 48 15.71 32.22 -13.94
C PRO A 48 17.21 32.33 -13.59
N GLU A 49 17.96 33.05 -14.42
CA GLU A 49 19.41 33.30 -14.26
C GLU A 49 19.74 34.04 -12.96
N LEU A 50 20.52 33.40 -12.08
CA LEU A 50 21.26 34.09 -11.01
C LEU A 50 22.63 34.51 -11.54
N ARG A 51 22.96 35.81 -11.39
CA ARG A 51 24.25 36.39 -11.81
C ARG A 51 25.44 35.73 -11.09
N PRO A 52 26.58 35.52 -11.77
CA PRO A 52 27.68 34.72 -11.24
C PRO A 52 28.61 35.56 -10.35
N ASN A 53 28.93 35.05 -9.17
CA ASN A 53 30.21 35.37 -8.52
C ASN A 53 30.76 34.12 -7.81
N SER A 54 32.05 33.90 -8.05
CA SER A 54 32.95 32.89 -7.47
C SER A 54 32.75 31.40 -7.83
N ARG A 55 33.75 30.93 -8.59
CA ARG A 55 34.22 29.57 -8.89
C ARG A 55 33.94 28.53 -7.80
N HIS A 56 33.23 27.46 -8.17
CA HIS A 56 33.61 26.07 -7.89
C HIS A 56 32.91 25.12 -8.89
N ASP A 57 33.69 24.21 -9.46
CA ASP A 57 33.26 23.17 -10.39
C ASP A 57 32.19 22.25 -9.77
N PHE A 58 31.04 22.15 -10.43
CA PHE A 58 30.16 20.98 -10.36
C PHE A 58 29.69 20.66 -11.78
N ASN A 59 30.19 19.53 -12.31
CA ASN A 59 29.59 18.87 -13.47
C ASN A 59 28.12 18.61 -13.18
N ARG A 60 27.23 19.28 -13.93
CA ARG A 60 25.78 19.13 -13.86
C ARG A 60 25.28 18.79 -15.26
N THR A 61 25.07 17.51 -15.51
CA THR A 61 24.22 17.01 -16.60
C THR A 61 23.33 15.97 -15.96
N ASP A 62 22.09 16.34 -15.67
CA ASP A 62 20.94 15.44 -15.59
C ASP A 62 19.70 16.34 -15.58
N SER A 63 19.26 16.73 -16.78
CA SER A 63 17.88 17.15 -17.01
C SER A 63 17.06 15.87 -17.16
N GLU A 64 16.35 15.46 -16.10
CA GLU A 64 15.44 14.32 -16.18
C GLU A 64 14.34 14.60 -17.21
N GLN A 65 14.47 13.99 -18.39
CA GLN A 65 13.39 13.89 -19.36
C GLN A 65 12.33 12.93 -18.83
N ILE A 66 11.20 13.46 -18.37
CA ILE A 66 10.02 12.65 -18.08
C ILE A 66 9.18 12.62 -19.36
N SER A 67 9.20 11.48 -20.05
CA SER A 67 8.30 11.21 -21.18
C SER A 67 7.07 10.45 -20.68
N TRP A 68 5.88 10.90 -21.08
CA TRP A 68 4.63 10.17 -20.88
C TRP A 68 4.22 9.57 -22.23
N SER A 69 4.00 8.26 -22.27
CA SER A 69 3.40 7.59 -23.43
C SER A 69 2.01 7.11 -23.05
N ILE A 70 0.99 7.57 -23.77
CA ILE A 70 -0.38 7.04 -23.66
C ILE A 70 -0.41 5.78 -24.53
N ARG A 71 -0.25 4.60 -23.91
CA ARG A 71 -0.48 3.34 -24.64
C ARG A 71 -1.98 3.11 -24.80
N GLN A 72 -2.45 3.10 -26.04
CA GLN A 72 -3.76 2.52 -26.36
C GLN A 72 -3.76 1.05 -25.93
N TRP A 73 -4.66 0.68 -25.03
CA TRP A 73 -4.96 -0.72 -24.73
C TRP A 73 -5.80 -1.27 -25.88
N THR A 74 -5.27 -2.29 -26.57
CA THR A 74 -5.86 -2.91 -27.77
C THR A 74 -6.77 -4.10 -27.47
N ASP A 75 -7.24 -4.24 -26.23
CA ASP A 75 -8.31 -5.20 -25.93
C ASP A 75 -9.67 -4.51 -26.07
N GLY A 76 -10.51 -5.04 -26.95
CA GLY A 76 -11.79 -4.47 -27.36
C GLY A 76 -12.91 -4.62 -26.33
N SER A 77 -12.62 -4.76 -25.03
CA SER A 77 -13.63 -4.88 -23.98
C SER A 77 -13.74 -3.58 -23.19
N ARG A 78 -14.59 -2.67 -23.70
CA ARG A 78 -14.86 -1.32 -23.17
C ARG A 78 -13.66 -0.37 -23.28
N MET A 79 -13.51 0.18 -24.48
CA MET A 79 -13.02 1.55 -24.62
C MET A 79 -13.79 2.40 -23.60
N TRP A 80 -13.08 3.02 -22.65
CA TRP A 80 -13.55 4.30 -22.14
C TRP A 80 -13.57 5.20 -23.38
N SER A 81 -14.69 5.19 -24.09
CA SER A 81 -15.00 6.27 -25.00
C SER A 81 -14.87 7.49 -24.12
N PHE A 82 -13.83 8.30 -24.33
CA PHE A 82 -13.88 9.70 -23.98
C PHE A 82 -15.18 10.17 -24.61
N CYS A 83 -16.25 10.18 -23.81
CA CYS A 83 -17.59 10.15 -24.31
C CYS A 83 -17.70 11.23 -25.37
N ASP A 84 -18.21 10.85 -26.54
CA ASP A 84 -18.80 11.79 -27.48
C ASP A 84 -19.52 12.83 -26.64
N VAL A 85 -18.95 14.03 -26.61
CA VAL A 85 -19.53 15.14 -25.87
C VAL A 85 -20.89 15.33 -26.52
N PRO A 86 -22.00 15.07 -25.83
CA PRO A 86 -23.28 15.45 -26.41
C PRO A 86 -23.20 16.97 -26.57
N ASP A 87 -23.69 17.52 -27.67
CA ASP A 87 -23.88 18.99 -27.90
C ASP A 87 -24.74 19.68 -26.79
N SER A 88 -25.02 18.97 -25.70
CA SER A 88 -25.59 19.42 -24.44
C SER A 88 -24.75 20.48 -23.73
N GLN A 89 -25.43 21.39 -23.04
CA GLN A 89 -24.84 22.35 -22.13
C GLN A 89 -24.01 21.64 -21.02
N PRO A 90 -22.92 22.27 -20.54
CA PRO A 90 -22.17 21.79 -19.36
C PRO A 90 -23.11 21.54 -18.18
N VAL A 91 -22.88 20.46 -17.43
CA VAL A 91 -23.63 20.21 -16.19
C VAL A 91 -22.96 21.00 -15.06
N PRO A 92 -23.67 21.92 -14.39
CA PRO A 92 -23.12 22.69 -13.27
C PRO A 92 -22.73 21.79 -12.10
N PHE A 93 -21.67 22.17 -11.37
CA PHE A 93 -21.19 21.45 -10.18
C PHE A 93 -22.31 21.17 -9.17
N LEU A 94 -23.09 22.19 -8.83
CA LEU A 94 -24.19 22.09 -7.86
C LEU A 94 -25.33 21.16 -8.29
N GLU A 95 -25.43 20.83 -9.58
CA GLU A 95 -26.44 19.93 -10.13
C GLU A 95 -25.96 18.47 -10.21
N LEU A 96 -24.66 18.22 -10.06
CA LEU A 96 -24.08 16.88 -10.20
C LEU A 96 -24.56 15.93 -9.09
N CYS A 97 -24.59 16.40 -7.85
CA CYS A 97 -24.79 15.60 -6.65
C CYS A 97 -25.57 16.40 -5.60
N PRO A 98 -26.21 15.74 -4.62
CA PRO A 98 -26.90 16.39 -3.52
C PRO A 98 -25.90 16.92 -2.47
N TRP A 99 -25.13 17.94 -2.84
CA TRP A 99 -24.10 18.52 -1.98
C TRP A 99 -24.68 19.09 -0.69
N VAL A 100 -23.97 18.85 0.41
CA VAL A 100 -24.16 19.59 1.65
C VAL A 100 -23.17 20.74 1.65
N THR A 101 -23.70 21.96 1.66
CA THR A 101 -22.91 23.19 1.75
C THR A 101 -22.58 23.50 3.21
N CYS A 102 -21.30 23.62 3.51
CA CYS A 102 -20.76 23.97 4.83
C CYS A 102 -20.01 25.30 4.74
N GLU A 103 -20.41 26.29 5.52
CA GLU A 103 -19.69 27.56 5.63
C GLU A 103 -18.58 27.45 6.68
N THR A 104 -17.36 27.76 6.29
CA THR A 104 -16.19 27.85 7.19
C THR A 104 -15.69 29.28 7.26
N GLN A 105 -14.83 29.58 8.23
CA GLN A 105 -14.16 30.89 8.31
C GLN A 105 -13.26 31.18 7.08
N ASN A 106 -12.93 30.16 6.28
CA ASN A 106 -12.04 30.23 5.13
C ASN A 106 -12.78 30.13 3.79
N GLY A 107 -14.12 30.08 3.79
CA GLY A 107 -14.95 29.96 2.59
C GLY A 107 -15.93 28.79 2.66
N THR A 108 -16.62 28.57 1.54
CA THR A 108 -17.61 27.50 1.38
C THR A 108 -16.94 26.16 1.06
N VAL A 109 -17.46 25.08 1.66
CA VAL A 109 -17.08 23.70 1.39
C VAL A 109 -18.29 22.91 0.93
N TYR A 110 -18.10 22.03 -0.06
CA TYR A 110 -19.12 21.09 -0.50
C TYR A 110 -18.76 19.67 -0.06
N GLU A 111 -19.67 19.05 0.69
CA GLU A 111 -19.55 17.67 1.13
C GLU A 111 -20.56 16.79 0.39
N LEU A 112 -20.14 15.59 0.00
CA LEU A 112 -21.05 14.53 -0.40
C LEU A 112 -21.11 13.46 0.69
N PRO A 113 -22.19 13.42 1.51
CA PRO A 113 -22.36 12.38 2.51
C PRO A 113 -22.89 11.09 1.89
N SER A 114 -22.44 9.95 2.43
CA SER A 114 -22.99 8.62 2.16
C SER A 114 -23.09 7.83 3.46
N THR A 115 -24.15 7.05 3.63
CA THR A 115 -24.38 6.24 4.83
C THR A 115 -24.60 4.80 4.43
N TYR A 116 -23.86 3.91 5.10
CA TYR A 116 -23.93 2.48 4.91
C TYR A 116 -24.40 1.86 6.23
N PRO A 117 -25.51 1.10 6.22
CA PRO A 117 -26.00 0.48 7.44
C PRO A 117 -24.95 -0.47 8.01
N ILE A 118 -24.97 -0.70 9.32
CA ILE A 118 -24.08 -1.68 9.97
C ILE A 118 -24.11 -3.06 9.30
N SER A 119 -25.25 -3.44 8.69
CA SER A 119 -25.42 -4.69 7.94
C SER A 119 -24.82 -4.69 6.53
N PHE A 120 -24.23 -3.57 6.07
CA PHE A 120 -23.70 -3.43 4.73
C PHE A 120 -22.49 -4.34 4.51
N ARG A 121 -22.46 -4.96 3.32
CA ARG A 121 -21.36 -5.80 2.88
C ARG A 121 -20.62 -5.15 1.73
N HIS A 122 -19.31 -5.09 1.87
CA HIS A 122 -18.40 -4.71 0.79
C HIS A 122 -17.65 -5.95 0.33
N GLY A 123 -17.95 -6.40 -0.89
CA GLY A 123 -17.59 -7.74 -1.34
C GLY A 123 -18.19 -8.82 -0.42
N ASN A 124 -17.36 -9.73 0.08
CA ASN A 124 -17.76 -10.80 1.00
C ASN A 124 -17.73 -10.40 2.49
N THR A 125 -17.36 -9.16 2.82
CA THR A 125 -17.04 -8.75 4.20
C THR A 125 -18.11 -7.80 4.74
N LEU A 126 -18.55 -8.03 5.98
CA LEU A 126 -19.50 -7.18 6.69
C LEU A 126 -18.74 -6.01 7.33
N LEU A 127 -19.17 -4.76 7.11
CA LEU A 127 -18.44 -3.62 7.67
C LEU A 127 -18.46 -3.59 9.20
N ALA A 128 -19.53 -4.11 9.83
CA ALA A 128 -19.61 -4.27 11.28
C ALA A 128 -18.45 -5.06 11.90
N ASP A 129 -17.84 -5.98 11.14
CA ASP A 129 -16.71 -6.78 11.62
C ASP A 129 -15.45 -5.92 11.86
N ALA A 130 -15.43 -4.67 11.36
CA ALA A 130 -14.35 -3.71 11.65
C ALA A 130 -14.42 -3.16 13.09
N LEU A 131 -15.54 -3.38 13.79
CA LEU A 131 -15.74 -3.01 15.20
C LEU A 131 -15.29 -4.12 16.17
N LEU A 132 -14.79 -5.24 15.64
CA LEU A 132 -14.24 -6.32 16.47
C LEU A 132 -12.96 -5.87 17.18
N HIS A 133 -12.67 -6.49 18.33
CA HIS A 133 -11.42 -6.28 19.04
C HIS A 133 -10.36 -7.31 18.63
N PRO A 134 -9.11 -6.89 18.38
CA PRO A 134 -8.05 -7.81 18.00
C PRO A 134 -7.61 -8.67 19.20
N THR A 135 -7.40 -9.97 18.98
CA THR A 135 -6.85 -10.91 19.98
C THR A 135 -5.35 -10.69 20.21
N VAL A 136 -4.67 -10.14 19.20
CA VAL A 136 -3.26 -9.74 19.27
C VAL A 136 -3.18 -8.21 19.37
N SER A 137 -2.31 -7.71 20.24
CA SER A 137 -2.05 -6.29 20.36
C SER A 137 -1.63 -5.67 19.00
N LEU A 138 -2.42 -4.74 18.48
CA LEU A 138 -2.08 -3.98 17.27
C LEU A 138 -0.70 -3.30 17.36
N PRO A 139 -0.31 -2.69 18.50
CA PRO A 139 1.06 -2.24 18.72
C PRO A 139 2.14 -3.27 18.44
N THR A 140 1.90 -4.52 18.86
CA THR A 140 2.83 -5.61 18.60
C THR A 140 2.87 -5.93 17.11
N LEU A 141 1.72 -6.00 16.45
CA LEU A 141 1.61 -6.35 15.03
C LEU A 141 2.24 -5.29 14.09
N THR A 142 2.02 -4.01 14.39
CA THR A 142 2.51 -2.88 13.59
C THR A 142 3.90 -2.40 14.04
N SER A 143 4.32 -2.75 15.25
CA SER A 143 5.45 -2.13 15.97
C SER A 143 5.31 -0.62 16.16
N ASP A 144 4.08 -0.16 16.37
CA ASP A 144 3.78 1.22 16.73
C ASP A 144 3.06 1.26 18.09
N PRO A 145 3.74 1.63 19.20
CA PRO A 145 3.14 1.66 20.53
C PRO A 145 1.99 2.67 20.64
N ARG A 146 1.92 3.65 19.74
CA ARG A 146 0.86 4.67 19.74
C ARG A 146 -0.50 4.10 19.33
N LEU A 147 -0.53 2.92 18.69
CA LEU A 147 -1.77 2.20 18.37
C LEU A 147 -2.32 1.40 19.56
N ALA A 148 -1.78 1.60 20.77
CA ALA A 148 -2.32 0.98 21.97
C ALA A 148 -3.74 1.51 22.22
N GLY A 149 -4.69 0.60 22.45
CA GLY A 149 -6.09 0.96 22.65
C GLY A 149 -6.84 1.34 21.36
N PHE A 150 -6.25 1.13 20.18
CA PHE A 150 -6.93 1.40 18.90
C PHE A 150 -8.32 0.76 18.85
N ARG A 151 -9.32 1.59 18.57
CA ARG A 151 -10.70 1.23 18.30
C ARG A 151 -11.10 1.89 17.00
N THR A 152 -11.73 1.14 16.10
CA THR A 152 -12.14 1.66 14.79
C THR A 152 -13.18 2.78 14.94
N GLU A 153 -13.95 2.79 16.04
CA GLU A 153 -14.89 3.85 16.42
C GLU A 153 -14.19 5.20 16.70
N ASN A 154 -12.93 5.15 17.14
CA ASN A 154 -12.11 6.33 17.41
C ASN A 154 -11.16 6.65 16.25
N ALA A 155 -11.38 6.04 15.08
CA ALA A 155 -10.52 6.19 13.92
C ALA A 155 -11.26 6.80 12.74
N ILE A 156 -10.54 7.63 11.98
CA ILE A 156 -10.99 8.15 10.68
C ILE A 156 -10.25 7.44 9.55
N PHE A 157 -11.01 6.93 8.58
CA PHE A 157 -10.49 6.39 7.34
C PHE A 157 -10.25 7.54 6.37
N LEU A 158 -9.07 7.61 5.78
CA LEU A 158 -8.66 8.73 4.94
C LEU A 158 -8.03 8.26 3.64
N ASP A 159 -8.54 8.79 2.54
CA ASP A 159 -8.03 8.62 1.18
C ASP A 159 -8.16 9.95 0.41
N ILE A 160 -7.23 10.26 -0.50
CA ILE A 160 -7.28 11.50 -1.29
C ILE A 160 -7.13 11.23 -2.78
N GLU A 161 -7.75 12.08 -3.58
CA GLU A 161 -7.35 12.28 -4.98
C GLU A 161 -6.59 13.58 -5.11
N ALA A 162 -5.47 13.53 -5.84
CA ALA A 162 -4.56 14.65 -5.96
C ALA A 162 -4.25 14.99 -7.41
N THR A 163 -3.92 16.25 -7.69
CA THR A 163 -3.61 16.72 -9.06
C THR A 163 -2.31 16.18 -9.65
N GLY A 164 -1.54 15.38 -8.89
CA GLY A 164 -0.33 14.74 -9.38
C GLY A 164 0.28 13.77 -8.38
N LEU A 165 1.14 12.88 -8.88
CA LEU A 165 1.80 11.84 -8.08
C LEU A 165 3.01 12.35 -7.27
N SER A 166 3.40 13.62 -7.45
CA SER A 166 4.50 14.23 -6.71
C SER A 166 4.04 14.85 -5.39
N HIS A 167 4.89 14.87 -4.37
CA HIS A 167 4.63 15.58 -3.09
C HIS A 167 4.96 17.08 -3.15
N GLY A 168 5.14 17.64 -4.35
CA GLY A 168 5.58 19.01 -4.56
C GLY A 168 4.52 20.05 -4.15
N ALA A 169 4.95 21.31 -4.02
CA ALA A 169 4.10 22.43 -3.60
C ALA A 169 2.95 22.78 -4.55
N GLY A 170 2.89 22.19 -5.75
CA GLY A 170 1.81 22.38 -6.72
C GLY A 170 0.72 21.31 -6.69
N THR A 171 0.88 20.25 -5.89
CA THR A 171 -0.10 19.15 -5.81
C THR A 171 -1.24 19.52 -4.87
N TYR A 172 -2.46 19.59 -5.37
CA TYR A 172 -3.67 19.82 -4.58
C TYR A 172 -4.35 18.49 -4.27
N ALA A 173 -4.82 18.30 -3.04
CA ALA A 173 -5.78 17.25 -2.71
C ALA A 173 -7.18 17.79 -3.05
N PHE A 174 -7.68 17.44 -4.23
CA PHE A 174 -8.94 17.99 -4.74
C PHE A 174 -10.17 17.18 -4.34
N LEU A 175 -9.96 15.95 -3.87
CA LEU A 175 -10.99 15.16 -3.24
C LEU A 175 -10.41 14.50 -1.99
N ILE A 176 -11.12 14.59 -0.88
CA ILE A 176 -10.73 13.98 0.39
C ILE A 176 -11.89 13.12 0.88
N GLY A 177 -11.69 11.81 0.82
CA GLY A 177 -12.62 10.81 1.33
C GLY A 177 -12.37 10.54 2.81
N LEU A 178 -13.39 10.75 3.63
CA LEU A 178 -13.36 10.55 5.08
C LEU A 178 -14.41 9.51 5.47
N GLY A 179 -13.98 8.40 6.07
CA GLY A 179 -14.87 7.37 6.61
C GLY A 179 -14.85 7.34 8.14
N GLU A 180 -16.02 7.19 8.77
CA GLU A 180 -16.16 7.08 10.23
C GLU A 180 -17.28 6.09 10.61
N PHE A 181 -17.16 5.40 11.74
CA PHE A 181 -18.27 4.65 12.31
C PHE A 181 -19.10 5.57 13.21
N GLY A 182 -20.38 5.73 12.90
CA GLY A 182 -21.31 6.52 13.70
C GLY A 182 -21.71 5.82 15.00
N PRO A 183 -22.39 6.52 15.92
CA PRO A 183 -22.80 5.98 17.23
C PRO A 183 -23.68 4.73 17.17
N ASN A 184 -24.43 4.56 16.08
CA ASN A 184 -25.30 3.40 15.83
C ASN A 184 -24.55 2.23 15.14
N GLY A 185 -23.26 2.40 14.85
CA GLY A 185 -22.42 1.42 14.14
C GLY A 185 -22.53 1.47 12.60
N ASP A 186 -23.35 2.36 12.05
CA ASP A 186 -23.37 2.64 10.61
C ASP A 186 -22.05 3.27 10.16
N PHE A 187 -21.60 2.93 8.95
CA PHE A 187 -20.40 3.51 8.36
C PHE A 187 -20.78 4.74 7.52
N LEU A 188 -20.20 5.89 7.87
CA LEU A 188 -20.47 7.18 7.24
C LEU A 188 -19.26 7.57 6.40
N ILE A 189 -19.49 7.97 5.16
CA ILE A 189 -18.47 8.56 4.30
C ILE A 189 -18.83 10.01 4.02
N ARG A 190 -17.85 10.89 4.07
CA ARG A 190 -17.92 12.27 3.61
C ARG A 190 -16.82 12.51 2.60
N GLN A 191 -17.19 13.00 1.44
CA GLN A 191 -16.22 13.38 0.41
C GLN A 191 -16.18 14.90 0.33
N LEU A 192 -15.05 15.50 0.70
CA LEU A 192 -14.81 16.94 0.57
C LEU A 192 -14.23 17.20 -0.83
N VAL A 193 -14.91 18.00 -1.64
CA VAL A 193 -14.52 18.25 -3.04
C VAL A 193 -14.08 19.69 -3.23
N LEU A 194 -12.90 19.87 -3.81
CA LEU A 194 -12.36 21.16 -4.24
C LEU A 194 -13.03 21.53 -5.57
N ASP A 195 -14.10 22.30 -5.48
CA ASP A 195 -14.86 22.78 -6.64
C ASP A 195 -14.10 23.90 -7.37
N ASP A 196 -13.37 24.74 -6.62
CA ASP A 196 -12.49 25.80 -7.10
C ASP A 196 -11.17 25.73 -6.31
N PRO A 197 -9.98 25.76 -6.96
CA PRO A 197 -8.69 25.80 -6.28
C PRO A 197 -8.55 26.89 -5.21
N GLY A 198 -9.26 28.02 -5.34
CA GLY A 198 -9.32 29.09 -4.35
C GLY A 198 -9.97 28.70 -3.03
N ASN A 199 -10.80 27.65 -3.01
CA ASN A 199 -11.50 27.16 -1.82
C ASN A 199 -10.68 26.16 -0.98
N GLU A 200 -9.41 25.93 -1.31
CA GLU A 200 -8.60 24.92 -0.62
C GLU A 200 -8.47 25.19 0.88
N ALA A 201 -8.31 26.45 1.29
CA ALA A 201 -8.26 26.81 2.70
C ALA A 201 -9.53 26.39 3.45
N ALA A 202 -10.70 26.50 2.81
CA ALA A 202 -11.98 26.08 3.38
C ALA A 202 -12.02 24.57 3.60
N ILE A 203 -11.60 23.78 2.60
CA ILE A 203 -11.57 22.32 2.68
C ILE A 203 -10.58 21.84 3.74
N LEU A 204 -9.40 22.44 3.82
CA LEU A 204 -8.40 22.07 4.83
C LEU A 204 -8.86 22.45 6.25
N SER A 205 -9.57 23.57 6.42
CA SER A 205 -10.19 23.91 7.70
C SER A 205 -11.21 22.85 8.09
N ARG A 206 -12.05 22.44 7.14
CA ARG A 206 -13.06 21.41 7.38
C ARG A 206 -12.46 20.04 7.68
N LEU A 207 -11.41 19.67 6.96
CA LEU A 207 -10.62 18.47 7.27
C LEU A 207 -10.07 18.51 8.70
N ALA A 208 -9.49 19.63 9.12
CA ALA A 208 -8.94 19.78 10.47
C ALA A 208 -10.01 19.57 11.56
N GLU A 209 -11.23 20.10 11.36
CA GLU A 209 -12.38 19.84 12.24
C GLU A 209 -12.73 18.35 12.33
N HIS A 210 -12.73 17.66 11.19
CA HIS A 210 -13.01 16.22 11.18
C HIS A 210 -11.92 15.42 11.89
N LEU A 211 -10.65 15.71 11.62
CA LEU A 211 -9.49 15.03 12.21
C LEU A 211 -9.43 15.22 13.73
N ALA A 212 -9.77 16.39 14.24
CA ALA A 212 -9.71 16.70 15.68
C ALA A 212 -10.67 15.84 16.54
N ARG A 213 -11.63 15.14 15.92
CA ARG A 213 -12.59 14.27 16.63
C ARG A 213 -12.08 12.84 16.83
N PHE A 214 -10.95 12.48 16.25
CA PHE A 214 -10.46 11.11 16.20
C PHE A 214 -9.03 11.00 16.74
N ASP A 215 -8.77 9.90 17.45
CA ASP A 215 -7.46 9.60 18.03
C ASP A 215 -6.53 8.93 17.00
N TYR A 216 -7.12 8.28 15.99
CA TYR A 216 -6.41 7.43 15.05
C TYR A 216 -6.79 7.74 13.59
N ILE A 217 -5.82 7.51 12.69
CA ILE A 217 -6.05 7.49 11.25
C ILE A 217 -5.91 6.06 10.75
N VAL A 218 -6.76 5.69 9.80
CA VAL A 218 -6.60 4.49 8.96
C VAL A 218 -6.44 4.95 7.51
N SER A 219 -5.43 4.44 6.82
CA SER A 219 -5.32 4.67 5.38
C SER A 219 -4.67 3.48 4.66
N PHE A 220 -4.60 3.55 3.33
CA PHE A 220 -3.91 2.58 2.51
C PHE A 220 -2.73 3.24 1.79
N ASN A 221 -1.50 3.02 2.28
CA ASN A 221 -0.26 3.64 1.80
C ASN A 221 -0.17 5.16 2.04
N GLY A 222 -1.02 5.71 2.91
CA GLY A 222 -1.06 7.16 3.15
C GLY A 222 0.10 7.71 3.97
N LYS A 223 0.85 6.89 4.73
CA LYS A 223 2.08 7.37 5.41
C LYS A 223 3.07 7.92 4.39
N SER A 224 3.17 7.24 3.25
CA SER A 224 4.09 7.60 2.18
C SER A 224 3.51 8.62 1.20
N TYR A 225 2.19 8.79 1.14
CA TYR A 225 1.55 9.65 0.14
C TYR A 225 0.54 10.62 0.73
N ASP A 226 -0.71 10.20 1.00
CA ASP A 226 -1.84 11.08 1.35
C ASP A 226 -1.53 12.07 2.47
N LEU A 227 -1.02 11.56 3.60
CA LEU A 227 -0.71 12.39 4.77
C LEU A 227 0.44 13.35 4.47
N SER A 228 1.36 13.00 3.56
CA SER A 228 2.43 13.91 3.14
C SER A 228 1.91 15.05 2.27
N VAL A 229 1.00 14.77 1.34
CA VAL A 229 0.33 15.80 0.54
C VAL A 229 -0.46 16.73 1.46
N LEU A 230 -1.35 16.18 2.29
CA LEU A 230 -2.18 16.98 3.20
C LEU A 230 -1.35 17.78 4.20
N GLN A 231 -0.32 17.20 4.82
CA GLN A 231 0.59 17.91 5.73
C GLN A 231 1.20 19.14 5.04
N ASN A 232 1.71 18.99 3.82
CA ASN A 232 2.33 20.10 3.09
C ASN A 232 1.31 21.20 2.80
N ARG A 233 0.08 20.85 2.39
CA ARG A 233 -0.99 21.84 2.15
C ARG A 233 -1.41 22.57 3.41
N MET A 234 -1.60 21.83 4.50
CA MET A 234 -1.96 22.40 5.81
C MET A 234 -0.85 23.32 6.35
N ILE A 235 0.44 23.00 6.15
CA ILE A 235 1.56 23.89 6.48
C ILE A 235 1.49 25.18 5.64
N MET A 236 1.27 25.09 4.32
CA MET A 236 1.20 26.26 3.43
C MET A 236 0.06 27.21 3.82
N HIS A 237 -1.07 26.66 4.24
CA HIS A 237 -2.22 27.41 4.73
C HIS A 237 -2.17 27.74 6.23
N ARG A 238 -1.06 27.45 6.91
CA ARG A 238 -0.80 27.78 8.33
C ARG A 238 -1.80 27.17 9.32
N PHE A 239 -2.27 25.95 9.04
CA PHE A 239 -3.14 25.19 9.93
C PHE A 239 -2.41 24.55 11.13
N TYR A 240 -1.08 24.57 11.17
CA TYR A 240 -0.30 24.12 12.32
C TYR A 240 0.28 25.31 13.09
N SER A 241 0.03 25.33 14.40
CA SER A 241 0.79 26.09 15.39
C SER A 241 2.13 25.38 15.70
N PRO A 242 3.16 26.08 16.19
CA PRO A 242 4.41 25.45 16.68
C PRO A 242 4.21 24.39 17.77
N ASN A 243 3.03 24.36 18.41
CA ASN A 243 2.66 23.39 19.44
C ASN A 243 1.69 22.31 18.94
N ASP A 244 1.24 22.37 17.68
CA ASP A 244 0.31 21.38 17.14
C ASP A 244 1.06 20.13 16.69
N VAL A 245 0.42 18.98 16.93
CA VAL A 245 0.92 17.69 16.47
C VAL A 245 0.69 17.62 14.96
N GLU A 246 1.77 17.58 14.20
CA GLU A 246 1.72 17.34 12.74
C GLU A 246 0.86 16.11 12.42
N LEU A 247 0.10 16.12 11.33
CA LEU A 247 -0.74 14.98 10.88
C LEU A 247 0.04 13.67 10.79
N LYS A 248 1.34 13.74 10.46
CA LYS A 248 2.23 12.57 10.38
C LYS A 248 2.56 11.94 11.74
N LEU A 249 2.40 12.69 12.83
CA LEU A 249 2.65 12.23 14.19
C LEU A 249 1.39 11.58 14.81
N THR A 250 0.22 11.79 14.22
CA THR A 250 -1.02 11.12 14.61
C THR A 250 -0.85 9.59 14.56
N PRO A 251 -1.32 8.86 15.59
CA PRO A 251 -1.35 7.41 15.59
C PRO A 251 -2.05 6.89 14.33
N HIS A 252 -1.36 6.05 13.55
CA HIS A 252 -1.82 5.72 12.19
C HIS A 252 -1.63 4.25 11.84
N LEU A 253 -2.75 3.59 11.59
CA LEU A 253 -2.83 2.25 11.01
C LEU A 253 -2.81 2.34 9.47
N ASP A 254 -1.62 2.20 8.90
CA ASP A 254 -1.46 2.10 7.44
C ASP A 254 -1.51 0.63 7.01
N LEU A 255 -2.59 0.28 6.31
CA LEU A 255 -2.95 -1.10 5.99
C LEU A 255 -1.95 -1.76 5.03
N VAL A 256 -1.30 -1.00 4.15
CA VAL A 256 -0.46 -1.57 3.08
C VAL A 256 0.70 -2.40 3.65
N HIS A 257 1.25 -1.99 4.80
CA HIS A 257 2.40 -2.66 5.41
C HIS A 257 2.02 -4.02 6.03
N LEU A 258 0.87 -4.09 6.69
CA LEU A 258 0.34 -5.32 7.27
C LEU A 258 -0.06 -6.29 6.16
N TYR A 259 -0.84 -5.81 5.19
CA TYR A 259 -1.29 -6.62 4.07
C TYR A 259 -0.11 -7.13 3.23
N ARG A 260 0.90 -6.30 2.96
CA ARG A 260 2.12 -6.76 2.28
C ARG A 260 2.89 -7.79 3.10
N SER A 261 2.94 -7.67 4.42
CA SER A 261 3.64 -8.65 5.27
C SER A 261 2.99 -10.04 5.22
N ILE A 262 1.66 -10.08 5.16
CA ILE A 262 0.85 -11.29 5.13
C ILE A 262 0.76 -11.86 3.70
N TRP A 263 0.42 -11.03 2.71
CA TRP A 263 -0.05 -11.49 1.40
C TRP A 263 0.97 -11.41 0.26
N LYS A 264 2.16 -10.83 0.45
CA LYS A 264 3.16 -10.71 -0.65
C LYS A 264 3.62 -12.03 -1.29
N ARG A 265 3.34 -13.17 -0.64
CA ARG A 265 3.66 -14.51 -1.14
C ARG A 265 2.51 -15.14 -1.92
N ALA A 266 1.30 -14.64 -1.68
CA ALA A 266 0.06 -15.11 -2.27
C ALA A 266 -0.23 -14.43 -3.61
N PHE A 267 0.09 -13.14 -3.73
CA PHE A 267 -0.35 -12.28 -4.83
C PHE A 267 0.82 -11.60 -5.55
N PRO A 268 0.64 -11.19 -6.83
CA PRO A 268 1.68 -10.49 -7.59
C PRO A 268 2.05 -9.14 -6.98
N ASP A 269 1.07 -8.45 -6.38
CA ASP A 269 1.26 -7.22 -5.63
C ASP A 269 0.23 -7.14 -4.49
N CYS A 270 0.35 -6.10 -3.67
CA CYS A 270 -0.61 -5.79 -2.62
C CYS A 270 -1.13 -4.36 -2.80
N ARG A 271 -1.51 -3.99 -4.03
CA ARG A 271 -2.28 -2.77 -4.31
C ARG A 271 -3.72 -2.96 -3.83
N LEU A 272 -4.44 -1.86 -3.57
CA LEU A 272 -5.80 -1.91 -3.01
C LEU A 272 -6.73 -2.73 -3.91
N GLN A 273 -6.78 -2.45 -5.21
CA GLN A 273 -7.58 -3.21 -6.19
C GLN A 273 -7.26 -4.73 -6.22
N THR A 274 -5.99 -5.11 -6.03
CA THR A 274 -5.60 -6.52 -5.94
C THR A 274 -6.19 -7.16 -4.67
N LEU A 275 -6.14 -6.47 -3.54
CA LEU A 275 -6.70 -6.94 -2.28
C LEU A 275 -8.24 -6.96 -2.32
N GLU A 276 -8.88 -6.00 -2.96
CA GLU A 276 -10.33 -6.04 -3.20
C GLU A 276 -10.73 -7.32 -3.91
N LYS A 277 -10.11 -7.60 -5.05
CA LYS A 277 -10.43 -8.78 -5.86
C LYS A 277 -10.11 -10.08 -5.14
N ARG A 278 -8.93 -10.17 -4.50
CA ARG A 278 -8.39 -11.44 -3.99
C ARG A 278 -8.76 -11.73 -2.54
N VAL A 279 -8.97 -10.70 -1.72
CA VAL A 279 -9.26 -10.83 -0.29
C VAL A 279 -10.73 -10.55 0.01
N LEU A 280 -11.27 -9.46 -0.54
CA LEU A 280 -12.67 -9.06 -0.32
C LEU A 280 -13.63 -9.71 -1.32
N ASN A 281 -13.12 -10.34 -2.39
CA ASN A 281 -13.94 -10.80 -3.51
C ASN A 281 -14.84 -9.68 -4.08
N PHE A 282 -14.28 -8.48 -4.16
CA PHE A 282 -14.93 -7.29 -4.68
C PHE A 282 -14.30 -6.91 -6.02
N VAL A 283 -15.13 -6.67 -7.02
CA VAL A 283 -14.72 -6.20 -8.35
C VAL A 283 -15.50 -4.93 -8.62
N ARG A 284 -14.79 -3.82 -8.79
CA ARG A 284 -15.39 -2.53 -9.10
C ARG A 284 -16.08 -2.59 -10.48
N GLN A 285 -17.22 -1.94 -10.59
CA GLN A 285 -17.91 -1.75 -11.87
C GLN A 285 -17.57 -0.36 -12.39
N ASP A 286 -17.11 -0.29 -13.65
CA ASP A 286 -16.85 0.97 -14.36
C ASP A 286 -15.99 1.97 -13.55
N ASP A 287 -14.90 1.47 -12.94
CA ASP A 287 -13.96 2.29 -12.17
C ASP A 287 -12.98 3.03 -13.07
N VAL A 288 -12.76 4.32 -12.80
CA VAL A 288 -11.77 5.11 -13.53
C VAL A 288 -10.36 4.62 -13.20
N PRO A 289 -9.46 4.45 -14.20
CA PRO A 289 -8.06 4.24 -13.93
C PRO A 289 -7.48 5.41 -13.12
N GLY A 290 -6.85 5.14 -11.97
CA GLY A 290 -6.33 6.19 -11.08
C GLY A 290 -5.36 7.18 -11.76
N GLU A 291 -4.64 6.74 -12.80
CA GLU A 291 -3.77 7.63 -13.59
C GLU A 291 -4.51 8.72 -14.38
N LEU A 292 -5.80 8.51 -14.67
CA LEU A 292 -6.66 9.47 -15.39
C LEU A 292 -7.39 10.43 -14.45
N VAL A 293 -7.44 10.14 -13.16
CA VAL A 293 -8.17 10.93 -12.16
C VAL A 293 -7.75 12.41 -12.16
N PRO A 294 -6.45 12.77 -12.17
CA PRO A 294 -6.03 14.18 -12.28
C PRO A 294 -6.51 14.83 -13.59
N THR A 295 -6.44 14.11 -14.71
CA THR A 295 -6.85 14.62 -16.03
C THR A 295 -8.34 14.96 -16.05
N LEU A 296 -9.19 14.10 -15.49
CA LEU A 296 -10.63 14.34 -15.41
C LEU A 296 -10.97 15.56 -14.55
N TYR A 297 -10.26 15.75 -13.44
CA TYR A 297 -10.43 16.94 -12.61
C TYR A 297 -10.04 18.23 -13.35
N PHE A 298 -8.92 18.25 -14.08
CA PHE A 298 -8.55 19.40 -14.90
C PHE A 298 -9.54 19.67 -16.05
N GLN A 299 -10.14 18.62 -16.63
CA GLN A 299 -11.21 18.77 -17.62
C GLN A 299 -12.44 19.45 -17.02
N TYR A 300 -12.83 19.08 -15.80
CA TYR A 300 -13.90 19.77 -15.07
C TYR A 300 -13.58 21.26 -14.90
N LEU A 301 -12.42 21.61 -14.35
CA LEU A 301 -12.03 23.01 -14.13
C LEU A 301 -11.99 23.83 -15.42
N HIS A 302 -11.59 23.23 -16.54
CA HIS A 302 -11.51 23.95 -17.81
C HIS A 302 -12.87 24.13 -18.48
N ARG A 303 -13.72 23.10 -18.45
CA ARG A 303 -15.01 23.08 -19.17
C ARG A 303 -16.17 23.58 -18.32
N MET A 304 -15.98 23.69 -17.01
CA MET A 304 -17.04 23.91 -16.03
C MET A 304 -18.19 22.90 -16.16
N ASP A 305 -17.84 21.67 -16.54
CA ASP A 305 -18.75 20.54 -16.70
C ASP A 305 -18.38 19.50 -15.65
N ALA A 306 -19.29 19.25 -14.71
CA ALA A 306 -19.03 18.44 -13.52
C ALA A 306 -19.12 16.92 -13.76
N ARG A 307 -19.62 16.48 -14.92
CA ARG A 307 -19.75 15.04 -15.26
C ARG A 307 -18.47 14.21 -15.04
N PRO A 308 -17.25 14.69 -15.35
CA PRO A 308 -16.01 13.96 -15.08
C PRO A 308 -15.74 13.67 -13.61
N LEU A 309 -16.34 14.41 -12.68
CA LEU A 309 -16.15 14.18 -11.24
C LEU A 309 -16.90 12.94 -10.74
N SER A 310 -18.00 12.55 -11.37
CA SER A 310 -18.82 11.40 -10.93
C SER A 310 -17.99 10.11 -10.76
N PRO A 311 -17.24 9.63 -11.77
CA PRO A 311 -16.44 8.42 -11.60
C PRO A 311 -15.30 8.58 -10.58
N ILE A 312 -14.77 9.80 -10.38
CA ILE A 312 -13.75 10.07 -9.36
C ILE A 312 -14.35 9.95 -7.95
N LEU A 313 -15.57 10.45 -7.76
CA LEU A 313 -16.31 10.32 -6.50
C LEU A 313 -16.61 8.85 -6.20
N ASP A 314 -16.99 8.06 -7.19
CA ASP A 314 -17.19 6.61 -7.03
C ASP A 314 -15.87 5.89 -6.65
N HIS A 315 -14.76 6.22 -7.33
CA HIS A 315 -13.43 5.66 -7.05
C HIS A 315 -13.02 5.85 -5.60
N ASN A 316 -12.92 7.10 -5.15
CA ASN A 316 -12.53 7.45 -3.79
C ASN A 316 -13.47 6.85 -2.74
N ARG A 317 -14.78 6.74 -3.04
CA ARG A 317 -15.74 6.10 -2.14
C ARG A 317 -15.47 4.59 -2.01
N TYR A 318 -15.14 3.91 -3.11
CA TYR A 318 -14.73 2.50 -3.06
C TYR A 318 -13.43 2.33 -2.27
N ASP A 319 -12.46 3.22 -2.42
CA ASP A 319 -11.20 3.17 -1.66
C ASP A 319 -11.46 3.24 -0.15
N VAL A 320 -12.29 4.19 0.30
CA VAL A 320 -12.69 4.33 1.71
C VAL A 320 -13.46 3.11 2.23
N LEU A 321 -14.43 2.59 1.46
CA LEU A 321 -15.19 1.37 1.82
C LEU A 321 -14.27 0.15 1.92
N SER A 322 -13.35 0.00 0.98
CA SER A 322 -12.39 -1.09 0.92
C SER A 322 -11.46 -1.07 2.12
N MET A 323 -11.01 0.09 2.59
CA MET A 323 -10.21 0.16 3.80
C MET A 323 -10.98 -0.32 5.04
N ALA A 324 -12.24 0.08 5.21
CA ALA A 324 -13.07 -0.40 6.32
C ALA A 324 -13.27 -1.92 6.26
N ALA A 325 -13.56 -2.46 5.08
CA ALA A 325 -13.67 -3.90 4.87
C ALA A 325 -12.34 -4.64 5.08
N LEU A 326 -11.21 -4.05 4.70
CA LEU A 326 -9.88 -4.64 4.94
C LEU A 326 -9.51 -4.62 6.43
N VAL A 327 -9.94 -3.61 7.21
CA VAL A 327 -9.81 -3.65 8.68
C VAL A 327 -10.62 -4.81 9.26
N ALA A 328 -11.88 -4.93 8.88
CA ALA A 328 -12.73 -6.07 9.26
C ALA A 328 -12.06 -7.41 8.98
N LYS A 329 -11.56 -7.60 7.75
CA LYS A 329 -10.93 -8.85 7.34
C LYS A 329 -9.61 -9.11 8.07
N LEU A 330 -8.83 -8.07 8.33
CA LEU A 330 -7.58 -8.16 9.10
C LEU A 330 -7.87 -8.62 10.53
N LEU A 331 -8.83 -8.00 11.21
CA LEU A 331 -9.23 -8.35 12.57
C LEU A 331 -9.74 -9.78 12.65
N HIS A 332 -10.59 -10.19 11.71
CA HIS A 332 -11.05 -11.57 11.62
C HIS A 332 -9.89 -12.56 11.44
N THR A 333 -8.92 -12.23 10.57
CA THR A 333 -7.74 -13.08 10.29
C THR A 333 -6.84 -13.22 11.52
N ILE A 334 -6.63 -12.15 12.28
CA ILE A 334 -5.81 -12.18 13.50
C ILE A 334 -6.53 -12.94 14.63
N ASN A 335 -7.85 -12.78 14.71
CA ASN A 335 -8.68 -13.43 15.73
C ASN A 335 -8.87 -14.91 15.49
N ASN A 336 -8.96 -15.32 14.22
CA ASN A 336 -9.24 -16.69 13.79
C ASN A 336 -8.20 -17.16 12.77
N PRO A 337 -6.91 -17.20 13.12
CA PRO A 337 -5.87 -17.47 12.14
C PRO A 337 -5.95 -18.90 11.56
N ASP A 338 -6.56 -19.84 12.29
CA ASP A 338 -6.80 -21.21 11.84
C ASP A 338 -7.83 -21.28 10.69
N GLN A 339 -8.65 -20.24 10.52
CA GLN A 339 -9.63 -20.12 9.43
C GLN A 339 -9.06 -19.44 8.18
N LEU A 340 -7.78 -19.04 8.19
CA LEU A 340 -7.14 -18.43 7.04
C LEU A 340 -6.88 -19.49 5.95
N ASP A 341 -7.82 -19.63 5.04
CA ASP A 341 -7.77 -20.61 3.96
C ASP A 341 -6.93 -20.17 2.77
N HIS A 342 -5.67 -19.79 3.06
CA HIS A 342 -4.67 -19.49 2.03
C HIS A 342 -3.27 -19.81 2.58
N PRO A 343 -2.58 -20.85 2.08
CA PRO A 343 -1.35 -21.34 2.70
C PRO A 343 -0.23 -20.30 2.70
N GLU A 344 -0.06 -19.55 1.63
CA GLU A 344 0.95 -18.49 1.52
C GLU A 344 0.64 -17.29 2.42
N ALA A 345 -0.64 -16.96 2.64
CA ALA A 345 -1.04 -15.91 3.57
C ALA A 345 -0.82 -16.36 5.02
N ALA A 346 -1.16 -17.61 5.35
CA ALA A 346 -0.88 -18.22 6.66
C ALA A 346 0.64 -18.27 6.93
N ALA A 347 1.45 -18.60 5.93
CA ALA A 347 2.90 -18.50 5.99
C ALA A 347 3.37 -17.07 6.30
N GLY A 348 2.81 -16.08 5.60
CA GLY A 348 3.12 -14.67 5.83
C GLY A 348 2.74 -14.18 7.23
N LEU A 349 1.56 -14.60 7.72
CA LEU A 349 1.10 -14.30 9.07
C LEU A 349 2.01 -14.95 10.14
N ALA A 350 2.39 -16.22 9.98
CA ALA A 350 3.31 -16.89 10.89
C ALA A 350 4.66 -16.15 10.96
N VAL A 351 5.24 -15.80 9.80
CA VAL A 351 6.50 -15.03 9.74
C VAL A 351 6.36 -13.66 10.39
N LEU A 352 5.23 -12.96 10.19
CA LEU A 352 4.95 -11.68 10.84
C LEU A 352 4.90 -11.84 12.36
N LEU A 353 4.08 -12.76 12.87
CA LEU A 353 3.94 -13.02 14.30
C LEU A 353 5.27 -13.42 14.95
N THR A 354 6.10 -14.25 14.28
CA THR A 354 7.46 -14.55 14.74
C THR A 354 8.30 -13.28 14.87
N ARG A 355 8.29 -12.38 13.88
CA ARG A 355 9.05 -11.14 13.95
C ARG A 355 8.58 -10.23 15.08
N ARG A 356 7.28 -10.23 15.37
CA ARG A 356 6.66 -9.40 16.41
C ARG A 356 6.71 -10.01 17.81
N GLY A 357 7.20 -11.24 17.95
CA GLY A 357 7.47 -11.87 19.24
C GLY A 357 6.36 -12.79 19.75
N ASP A 358 5.20 -12.83 19.09
CA ASP A 358 4.12 -13.78 19.43
C ASP A 358 4.47 -15.18 18.93
N SER A 359 5.38 -15.82 19.66
CA SER A 359 5.96 -17.10 19.26
C SER A 359 4.97 -18.24 19.38
N ARG A 360 3.96 -18.12 20.26
CA ARG A 360 2.95 -19.16 20.48
C ARG A 360 1.97 -19.19 19.31
N GLN A 361 1.40 -18.04 18.94
CA GLN A 361 0.47 -18.00 17.81
C GLN A 361 1.20 -18.27 16.49
N ALA A 362 2.41 -17.73 16.31
CA ALA A 362 3.22 -18.00 15.13
C ALA A 362 3.51 -19.51 14.93
N LEU A 363 3.81 -20.23 16.02
CA LEU A 363 4.03 -21.68 15.98
C LEU A 363 2.76 -22.43 15.54
N SER A 364 1.59 -22.06 16.07
CA SER A 364 0.31 -22.66 15.70
C SER A 364 0.01 -22.48 14.20
N VAL A 365 0.05 -21.24 13.72
CA VAL A 365 -0.27 -20.89 12.32
C VAL A 365 0.76 -21.49 11.37
N GLY A 366 2.05 -21.40 11.71
CA GLY A 366 3.12 -21.92 10.87
C GLY A 366 3.07 -23.44 10.72
N MET A 367 2.72 -24.18 11.79
CA MET A 367 2.55 -25.63 11.74
C MET A 367 1.40 -26.06 10.83
N GLN A 368 0.29 -25.31 10.82
CA GLN A 368 -0.82 -25.60 9.89
C GLN A 368 -0.47 -25.26 8.45
N ALA A 369 0.30 -24.19 8.23
CA ALA A 369 0.70 -23.75 6.89
C ALA A 369 1.73 -24.67 6.25
N ILE A 370 2.68 -25.20 7.02
CA ILE A 370 3.83 -25.98 6.49
C ILE A 370 3.44 -27.35 5.92
N ASP A 371 2.27 -27.87 6.31
CA ASP A 371 1.68 -29.11 5.81
C ASP A 371 0.96 -28.93 4.46
N ARG A 372 0.77 -27.69 4.01
CA ARG A 372 0.09 -27.36 2.76
C ARG A 372 1.09 -27.21 1.60
N SER A 373 0.57 -27.23 0.37
CA SER A 373 1.38 -27.01 -0.83
C SER A 373 1.91 -25.57 -0.88
N LEU A 374 3.22 -25.40 -0.79
CA LEU A 374 3.92 -24.11 -0.75
C LEU A 374 5.14 -24.17 -1.68
N SER A 375 5.60 -23.01 -2.15
CA SER A 375 6.89 -22.91 -2.82
C SER A 375 8.04 -23.20 -1.84
N ASP A 376 9.13 -23.79 -2.33
CA ASP A 376 10.33 -24.10 -1.54
C ASP A 376 10.82 -22.88 -0.74
N THR A 377 10.85 -21.71 -1.38
CA THR A 377 11.25 -20.44 -0.74
C THR A 377 10.36 -20.12 0.46
N THR A 378 9.04 -20.20 0.29
CA THR A 378 8.08 -19.92 1.37
C THR A 378 8.17 -20.95 2.47
N GLN A 379 8.30 -22.23 2.13
CA GLN A 379 8.39 -23.31 3.11
C GLN A 379 9.65 -23.18 3.97
N ARG A 380 10.80 -22.81 3.39
CA ARG A 380 12.03 -22.50 4.14
C ARG A 380 11.85 -21.33 5.10
N GLU A 381 11.17 -20.25 4.68
CA GLU A 381 10.88 -19.12 5.56
C GLU A 381 10.03 -19.53 6.77
N ILE A 382 9.02 -20.38 6.58
CA ILE A 382 8.20 -20.91 7.68
C ILE A 382 9.05 -21.77 8.60
N PHE A 383 9.85 -22.70 8.07
CA PHE A 383 10.73 -23.51 8.92
C PHE A 383 11.65 -22.64 9.80
N LYS A 384 12.27 -21.60 9.24
CA LYS A 384 13.10 -20.66 10.00
C LYS A 384 12.30 -19.92 11.07
N ALA A 385 11.06 -19.53 10.75
CA ALA A 385 10.14 -18.90 11.70
C ALA A 385 9.80 -19.85 12.86
N LEU A 386 9.42 -21.10 12.55
CA LEU A 386 9.09 -22.14 13.53
C LEU A 386 10.28 -22.49 14.45
N VAL A 387 11.48 -22.64 13.89
CA VAL A 387 12.73 -22.85 14.64
C VAL A 387 12.97 -21.69 15.61
N THR A 388 12.78 -20.45 15.17
CA THR A 388 12.92 -19.25 16.01
C THR A 388 11.90 -19.26 17.14
N CYS A 389 10.64 -19.59 16.85
CA CYS A 389 9.58 -19.69 17.85
C CYS A 389 9.86 -20.76 18.90
N CYS A 390 10.28 -21.97 18.49
CA CYS A 390 10.58 -23.04 19.43
C CYS A 390 11.75 -22.68 20.36
N LYS A 391 12.80 -22.03 19.83
CA LYS A 391 13.91 -21.52 20.64
C LYS A 391 13.46 -20.50 21.69
N ARG A 392 12.56 -19.57 21.33
CA ARG A 392 12.03 -18.55 22.25
C ARG A 392 11.10 -19.14 23.31
N LEU A 393 10.32 -20.16 22.95
CA LEU A 393 9.44 -20.87 23.88
C LEU A 393 10.18 -21.88 24.77
N GLY A 394 11.42 -22.24 24.42
CA GLY A 394 12.19 -23.25 25.13
C GLY A 394 11.73 -24.69 24.87
N ASP A 395 10.87 -24.91 23.87
CA ASP A 395 10.37 -26.24 23.50
C ASP A 395 11.41 -27.00 22.67
N THR A 396 12.33 -27.65 23.38
CA THR A 396 13.44 -28.40 22.77
C THR A 396 12.98 -29.63 22.00
N ALA A 397 11.90 -30.29 22.43
CA ALA A 397 11.36 -31.46 21.75
C ALA A 397 10.78 -31.08 20.39
N LYS A 398 9.93 -30.04 20.36
CA LYS A 398 9.35 -29.51 19.13
C LYS A 398 10.41 -28.93 18.20
N LEU A 399 11.43 -28.26 18.74
CA LEU A 399 12.56 -27.77 17.94
C LEU A 399 13.27 -28.88 17.18
N ILE A 400 13.57 -30.01 17.85
CA ILE A 400 14.21 -31.17 17.20
C ILE A 400 13.30 -31.74 16.12
N GLU A 401 12.02 -31.96 16.42
CA GLU A 401 11.02 -32.45 15.46
C GLU A 401 10.97 -31.59 14.18
N ILE A 402 10.92 -30.26 14.34
CA ILE A 402 10.90 -29.32 13.21
C ILE A 402 12.21 -29.36 12.42
N LEU A 403 13.36 -29.42 13.09
CA LEU A 403 14.66 -29.46 12.43
C LEU A 403 14.87 -30.77 11.66
N GLU A 404 14.48 -31.92 12.22
CA GLU A 404 14.52 -33.21 11.52
C GLU A 404 13.65 -33.18 10.26
N ARG A 405 12.46 -32.59 10.36
CA ARG A 405 11.57 -32.40 9.22
C ARG A 405 12.17 -31.45 8.19
N TYR A 406 12.77 -30.34 8.62
CA TYR A 406 13.46 -29.39 7.74
C TYR A 406 14.59 -30.11 6.98
N CYS A 407 15.50 -30.79 7.67
CA CYS A 407 16.57 -31.57 7.06
C CYS A 407 16.06 -32.61 6.04
N ARG A 408 14.91 -33.23 6.29
CA ARG A 408 14.33 -34.23 5.38
C ARG A 408 13.80 -33.61 4.09
N ILE A 409 13.13 -32.46 4.18
CA ILE A 409 12.53 -31.78 3.03
C ILE A 409 13.61 -31.03 2.22
N PHE A 410 14.57 -30.41 2.92
CA PHE A 410 15.64 -29.63 2.33
C PHE A 410 17.01 -30.18 2.73
N PRO A 411 17.38 -31.39 2.26
CA PRO A 411 18.60 -32.08 2.69
C PRO A 411 19.88 -31.37 2.27
N THR A 412 19.82 -30.45 1.32
CA THR A 412 20.94 -29.64 0.83
C THR A 412 21.11 -28.31 1.59
N ASP A 413 20.24 -28.00 2.56
CA ASP A 413 20.35 -26.79 3.38
C ASP A 413 21.28 -27.05 4.58
N PRO A 414 22.48 -26.43 4.68
CA PRO A 414 23.40 -26.69 5.77
C PRO A 414 22.90 -26.17 7.13
N GLU A 415 22.06 -25.13 7.13
CA GLU A 415 21.60 -24.45 8.35
C GLU A 415 20.83 -25.37 9.31
N PRO A 416 19.76 -26.09 8.90
CA PRO A 416 19.03 -26.98 9.80
C PRO A 416 19.88 -28.14 10.32
N TRP A 417 20.78 -28.71 9.51
CA TRP A 417 21.70 -29.77 9.95
C TRP A 417 22.63 -29.31 11.06
N MET A 418 23.20 -28.11 10.93
CA MET A 418 24.05 -27.52 11.95
C MET A 418 23.28 -27.36 13.27
N GLN A 419 22.06 -26.81 13.20
CA GLN A 419 21.21 -26.61 14.38
C GLN A 419 20.75 -27.93 15.02
N LEU A 420 20.39 -28.93 14.23
CA LEU A 420 19.99 -30.24 14.72
C LEU A 420 21.14 -30.94 15.45
N GLY A 421 22.37 -30.84 14.90
CA GLY A 421 23.57 -31.30 15.58
C GLY A 421 23.78 -30.61 16.93
N PHE A 422 23.51 -29.31 17.06
CA PHE A 422 23.53 -28.59 18.35
C PHE A 422 22.51 -29.16 19.34
N CYS A 423 21.32 -29.48 18.86
CA CYS A 423 20.26 -30.02 19.69
C CYS A 423 20.63 -31.40 20.26
N HIS A 424 21.11 -32.31 19.41
CA HIS A 424 21.48 -33.66 19.84
C HIS A 424 22.63 -33.64 20.85
N GLU A 425 23.65 -32.82 20.61
CA GLU A 425 24.77 -32.72 21.54
C GLU A 425 24.36 -32.14 22.91
N ARG A 426 23.56 -31.07 22.89
CA ARG A 426 23.24 -30.31 24.11
C ARG A 426 22.16 -30.97 24.94
N TRP A 427 21.08 -31.44 24.31
CA TRP A 427 19.85 -31.85 25.00
C TRP A 427 19.64 -33.36 24.99
N THR A 428 19.74 -34.05 23.84
CA THR A 428 19.53 -35.51 23.80
C THR A 428 20.76 -36.31 24.25
N LYS A 429 21.93 -35.67 24.27
CA LYS A 429 23.24 -36.29 24.53
C LYS A 429 23.60 -37.42 23.56
N ASP A 430 22.97 -37.43 22.39
CA ASP A 430 23.30 -38.37 21.31
C ASP A 430 24.49 -37.83 20.52
N VAL A 431 25.69 -38.30 20.88
CA VAL A 431 26.94 -37.86 20.27
C VAL A 431 27.05 -38.32 18.81
N GLU A 432 26.51 -39.49 18.48
CA GLU A 432 26.57 -40.04 17.12
C GLU A 432 25.64 -39.27 16.17
N ALA A 433 24.40 -38.99 16.58
CA ALA A 433 23.50 -38.13 15.82
C ALA A 433 24.07 -36.71 15.68
N ALA A 434 24.65 -36.16 16.74
CA ALA A 434 25.32 -34.86 16.68
C ALA A 434 26.47 -34.84 15.67
N TYR A 435 27.30 -35.90 15.65
CA TYR A 435 28.41 -36.05 14.70
C TYR A 435 27.89 -36.11 13.26
N ARG A 436 26.93 -37.00 12.96
CA ARG A 436 26.35 -37.16 11.61
C ARG A 436 25.75 -35.85 11.09
N CYS A 437 24.97 -35.14 11.90
CA CYS A 437 24.38 -33.86 11.50
C CYS A 437 25.44 -32.79 11.25
N THR A 438 26.47 -32.71 12.11
CA THR A 438 27.56 -31.74 11.97
C THR A 438 28.41 -32.02 10.73
N GLN A 439 28.67 -33.29 10.43
CA GLN A 439 29.37 -33.73 9.22
C GLN A 439 28.59 -33.36 7.95
N GLN A 440 27.28 -33.64 7.94
CA GLN A 440 26.40 -33.29 6.82
C GLN A 440 26.38 -31.77 6.59
N ALA A 441 26.27 -30.98 7.65
CA ALA A 441 26.33 -29.52 7.55
C ALA A 441 27.65 -29.05 6.93
N LEU A 442 28.79 -29.60 7.36
CA LEU A 442 30.11 -29.25 6.82
C LEU A 442 30.23 -29.57 5.32
N HIS A 443 29.72 -30.73 4.89
CA HIS A 443 29.76 -31.15 3.50
C HIS A 443 28.97 -30.22 2.57
N LEU A 444 27.89 -29.62 3.07
CA LEU A 444 26.98 -28.77 2.31
C LEU A 444 27.40 -27.28 2.30
N LEU A 445 28.35 -26.87 3.15
CA LEU A 445 28.78 -25.47 3.20
C LEU A 445 29.59 -25.10 1.95
N PRO A 446 29.31 -23.95 1.33
CA PRO A 446 30.12 -23.47 0.22
C PRO A 446 31.55 -23.14 0.69
N SER A 447 32.53 -23.36 -0.17
CA SER A 447 33.95 -23.07 0.11
C SER A 447 34.22 -21.59 0.47
N SER A 448 33.29 -20.69 0.16
CA SER A 448 33.34 -19.28 0.55
C SER A 448 33.06 -19.03 2.04
N SER A 449 32.46 -19.99 2.76
CA SER A 449 32.08 -19.87 4.19
C SER A 449 33.22 -20.26 5.15
N ILE A 450 34.42 -19.73 4.94
CA ILE A 450 35.66 -20.13 5.65
C ILE A 450 35.51 -20.12 7.17
N ASN A 451 34.90 -19.07 7.74
CA ASN A 451 34.73 -18.91 9.19
C ASN A 451 33.73 -19.92 9.79
N GLU A 452 32.64 -20.20 9.07
CA GLU A 452 31.62 -21.17 9.50
C GLU A 452 32.17 -22.60 9.41
N GLN A 453 32.89 -22.91 8.33
CA GLN A 453 33.60 -24.18 8.15
C GLN A 453 34.58 -24.43 9.29
N ALA A 454 35.47 -23.49 9.60
CA ALA A 454 36.42 -23.63 10.70
C ALA A 454 35.73 -23.85 12.06
N THR A 455 34.57 -23.21 12.28
CA THR A 455 33.78 -23.40 13.51
C THR A 455 33.19 -24.81 13.58
N ILE A 456 32.66 -25.31 12.47
CA ILE A 456 32.04 -26.64 12.38
C ILE A 456 33.09 -27.75 12.42
N GLU A 457 34.27 -27.56 11.82
CA GLU A 457 35.41 -28.48 11.88
C GLU A 457 35.91 -28.67 13.31
N ARG A 458 36.12 -27.56 14.06
CA ARG A 458 36.49 -27.64 15.49
C ARG A 458 35.47 -28.42 16.29
N ARG A 459 34.19 -28.25 15.97
CA ARG A 459 33.09 -28.99 16.59
C ARG A 459 33.13 -30.47 16.25
N LEU A 460 33.39 -30.81 14.99
CA LEU A 460 33.50 -32.19 14.51
C LEU A 460 34.66 -32.93 15.19
N ILE A 461 35.84 -32.31 15.30
CA ILE A 461 37.00 -32.86 16.02
C ILE A 461 36.65 -33.16 17.49
N ARG A 462 35.93 -32.25 18.14
CA ARG A 462 35.48 -32.43 19.53
C ARG A 462 34.49 -33.59 19.67
N LEU A 463 33.62 -33.81 18.69
CA LEU A 463 32.68 -34.93 18.66
C LEU A 463 33.39 -36.26 18.36
N GLN A 464 34.38 -36.28 17.46
CA GLN A 464 35.22 -37.46 17.17
C GLN A 464 35.93 -37.97 18.41
N ARG A 465 36.54 -37.07 19.19
CA ARG A 465 37.17 -37.42 20.48
C ARG A 465 36.18 -38.04 21.47
N LYS A 466 34.93 -37.56 21.50
CA LYS A 466 33.88 -38.14 22.35
C LYS A 466 33.42 -39.52 21.90
N LEU A 467 33.50 -39.81 20.59
CA LEU A 467 33.17 -41.12 20.00
C LEU A 467 34.33 -42.12 20.02
N GLY A 468 35.53 -41.69 20.43
CA GLY A 468 36.72 -42.54 20.45
C GLY A 468 37.36 -42.76 19.07
N PHE A 469 37.04 -41.94 18.07
CA PHE A 469 37.79 -41.90 16.82
C PHE A 469 39.15 -41.25 17.10
N SER A 470 40.20 -42.06 17.01
CA SER A 470 41.61 -41.69 17.22
C SER A 470 42.17 -40.82 16.11
#